data_AF-A0A950QXC9-F1
#
_entry.id   AF-A0A950QXC9-F1
#
_cell.length_a   1.000
_cell.length_b   1.000
_cell.length_c   1.000
_cell.angle_alpha   90.00
_cell.angle_beta   90.00
_cell.angle_gamma   90.00
#
_symmetry.space_group_name_H-M   'P 1'
#
loop_
_entity.id
_entity.type
_entity.pdbx_description
1 polymer ?
#
loop_
_entity_poly.entity_id
_entity_poly.type
_entity_poly.pdbx_seq_one_letter_code
_entity_poly.pdbx_strand_id
1 'polypeptide(L)'
;MPRRLLCGLLIVASLTAFASLHQAREDAVSRQIDHIVQALSDISGLTERHPVSYGRMNKVQLRKFLNKRIKKTVRPEEIRADELALKMFGLVPQDFDLKKTTIDLLTEQAAAFYDYDEKKLFLLEESSPEVESTTLAHELSHALADQHFDLEKFVQEGPSNDDENLAHTAVVEGQACWLMIAYELKQAGQQPVPTPEMLNSVVDSSEASMADYPVLKSSPL
;
A
#
# COMPACT_ATOMS: atom_id res chain seq x y z
N MET A 1 -49.59 -31.89 3.80
CA MET A 1 -49.01 -30.53 3.87
C MET A 1 -47.50 -30.61 3.63
N PRO A 2 -46.95 -29.99 2.56
CA PRO A 2 -45.54 -30.12 2.20
C PRO A 2 -44.68 -29.11 2.98
N ARG A 3 -43.71 -29.59 3.76
CA ARG A 3 -42.83 -28.75 4.59
C ARG A 3 -41.34 -29.05 4.39
N ARG A 4 -40.96 -29.60 3.22
CA ARG A 4 -39.58 -30.03 2.90
C ARG A 4 -38.94 -29.36 1.67
N LEU A 5 -39.64 -28.43 1.00
CA LEU A 5 -39.12 -27.73 -0.20
C LEU A 5 -38.55 -26.32 0.09
N LEU A 6 -38.69 -25.79 1.32
CA LEU A 6 -38.33 -24.39 1.62
C LEU A 6 -36.84 -24.17 1.96
N CYS A 7 -36.11 -25.17 2.48
CA CYS A 7 -34.70 -25.00 2.84
C CYS A 7 -33.73 -24.94 1.64
N GLY A 8 -34.02 -25.65 0.54
CA GLY A 8 -33.18 -25.63 -0.66
C GLY A 8 -33.23 -24.29 -1.41
N LEU A 9 -34.39 -23.65 -1.44
CA LEU A 9 -34.58 -22.35 -2.10
C LEU A 9 -33.88 -21.20 -1.33
N LEU A 10 -33.88 -21.26 0.01
CA LEU A 10 -33.25 -20.25 0.87
C LEU A 10 -31.71 -20.31 0.85
N ILE A 11 -31.12 -21.51 0.76
CA ILE A 11 -29.65 -21.68 0.68
C ILE A 11 -29.13 -21.29 -0.71
N VAL A 12 -29.86 -21.60 -1.78
CA VAL A 12 -29.47 -21.16 -3.13
C VAL A 12 -29.66 -19.65 -3.28
N ALA A 13 -30.76 -19.08 -2.77
CA ALA A 13 -30.99 -17.63 -2.77
C ALA A 13 -29.93 -16.86 -1.96
N SER A 14 -29.47 -17.40 -0.83
CA SER A 14 -28.40 -16.78 -0.04
C SER A 14 -27.06 -16.84 -0.76
N LEU A 15 -26.65 -17.99 -1.31
CA LEU A 15 -25.41 -18.10 -2.11
C LEU A 15 -25.42 -17.18 -3.35
N THR A 16 -26.53 -17.06 -4.06
CA THR A 16 -26.65 -16.13 -5.19
C THR A 16 -26.62 -14.67 -4.76
N ALA A 17 -27.23 -14.33 -3.63
CA ALA A 17 -27.19 -12.97 -3.08
C ALA A 17 -25.77 -12.60 -2.64
N PHE A 18 -25.06 -13.50 -1.94
CA PHE A 18 -23.66 -13.32 -1.56
C PHE A 18 -22.75 -13.14 -2.78
N ALA A 19 -22.91 -13.96 -3.82
CA ALA A 19 -22.15 -13.81 -5.06
C ALA A 19 -22.44 -12.48 -5.77
N SER A 20 -23.70 -12.05 -5.82
CA SER A 20 -24.10 -10.76 -6.43
C SER A 20 -23.58 -9.56 -5.64
N LEU A 21 -23.58 -9.63 -4.31
CA LEU A 21 -23.01 -8.61 -3.41
C LEU A 21 -21.49 -8.53 -3.56
N HIS A 22 -20.82 -9.67 -3.68
CA HIS A 22 -19.38 -9.74 -3.91
C HIS A 22 -19.00 -9.13 -5.26
N GLN A 23 -19.70 -9.51 -6.34
CA GLN A 23 -19.47 -8.94 -7.67
C GLN A 23 -19.70 -7.42 -7.68
N ALA A 24 -20.79 -6.94 -7.08
CA ALA A 24 -21.08 -5.51 -7.02
C ALA A 24 -20.00 -4.72 -6.24
N ARG A 25 -19.43 -5.31 -5.18
CA ARG A 25 -18.31 -4.72 -4.43
C ARG A 25 -17.05 -4.65 -5.30
N GLU A 26 -16.73 -5.71 -6.02
CA GLU A 26 -15.57 -5.73 -6.93
C GLU A 26 -15.73 -4.72 -8.07
N ASP A 27 -16.91 -4.64 -8.67
CA ASP A 27 -17.20 -3.66 -9.71
C ASP A 27 -17.08 -2.21 -9.19
N ALA A 28 -17.43 -1.97 -7.92
CA ALA A 28 -17.28 -0.65 -7.30
C ALA A 28 -15.81 -0.28 -7.09
N VAL A 29 -14.99 -1.23 -6.63
CA VAL A 29 -13.54 -1.04 -6.48
C VAL A 29 -12.88 -0.79 -7.83
N SER A 30 -13.20 -1.59 -8.86
CA SER A 30 -12.67 -1.39 -10.21
C SER A 30 -12.99 0.01 -10.73
N ARG A 31 -14.25 0.46 -10.61
CA ARG A 31 -14.63 1.82 -11.02
C ARG A 31 -13.90 2.91 -10.24
N GLN A 32 -13.67 2.70 -8.96
CA GLN A 32 -12.92 3.64 -8.14
C GLN A 32 -11.46 3.74 -8.58
N ILE A 33 -10.82 2.59 -8.84
CA ILE A 33 -9.45 2.53 -9.37
C ILE A 33 -9.38 3.25 -10.72
N ASP A 34 -10.26 2.93 -11.66
CA ASP A 34 -10.28 3.54 -12.99
C ASP A 34 -10.46 5.07 -12.90
N HIS A 35 -11.36 5.53 -12.02
CA HIS A 35 -11.58 6.96 -11.79
C HIS A 35 -10.34 7.67 -11.24
N ILE A 36 -9.67 7.06 -10.25
CA ILE A 36 -8.45 7.61 -9.66
C ILE A 36 -7.32 7.63 -10.69
N VAL A 37 -7.09 6.53 -11.41
CA VAL A 37 -6.05 6.45 -12.45
C VAL A 37 -6.28 7.52 -13.51
N GLN A 38 -7.52 7.70 -14.00
CA GLN A 38 -7.83 8.75 -14.94
C GLN A 38 -7.52 10.15 -14.37
N ALA A 39 -7.90 10.41 -13.13
CA ALA A 39 -7.61 11.69 -12.49
C ALA A 39 -6.11 11.94 -12.34
N LEU A 40 -5.33 10.92 -11.95
CA LEU A 40 -3.87 10.97 -11.84
C LEU A 40 -3.21 11.17 -13.21
N SER A 41 -3.71 10.52 -14.25
CA SER A 41 -3.26 10.71 -15.64
C SER A 41 -3.48 12.15 -16.10
N ASP A 42 -4.63 12.74 -15.81
CA ASP A 42 -4.91 14.14 -16.17
C ASP A 42 -3.97 15.11 -15.45
N ILE A 43 -3.64 14.84 -14.18
CA ILE A 43 -2.78 15.71 -13.35
C ILE A 43 -1.31 15.59 -13.78
N SER A 44 -0.83 14.36 -13.93
CA SER A 44 0.59 14.07 -14.21
C SER A 44 0.97 14.18 -15.68
N GLY A 45 0.00 14.07 -16.59
CA GLY A 45 0.24 13.89 -18.02
C GLY A 45 0.69 12.48 -18.42
N LEU A 46 0.80 11.54 -17.49
CA LEU A 46 1.13 10.14 -17.77
C LEU A 46 -0.13 9.39 -18.19
N THR A 47 -0.19 8.92 -19.43
CA THR A 47 -1.34 8.15 -19.93
C THR A 47 -1.32 6.72 -19.41
N GLU A 48 -2.46 6.20 -18.95
CA GLU A 48 -2.59 4.77 -18.67
C GLU A 48 -2.36 3.95 -19.96
N ARG A 49 -1.33 3.10 -19.97
CA ARG A 49 -0.98 2.22 -21.09
C ARG A 49 -1.76 0.91 -21.05
N HIS A 50 -2.08 0.44 -19.86
CA HIS A 50 -2.91 -0.73 -19.62
C HIS A 50 -3.61 -0.64 -18.25
N PRO A 51 -4.80 -1.26 -18.09
CA PRO A 51 -5.52 -1.28 -16.82
C PRO A 51 -4.66 -1.76 -15.66
N VAL A 52 -4.74 -1.09 -14.51
CA VAL A 52 -4.06 -1.53 -13.28
C VAL A 52 -4.74 -2.78 -12.73
N SER A 53 -3.99 -3.89 -12.69
CA SER A 53 -4.48 -5.13 -12.07
C SER A 53 -4.52 -4.98 -10.55
N TYR A 54 -5.57 -5.50 -9.91
CA TYR A 54 -5.69 -5.50 -8.46
C TYR A 54 -6.11 -6.86 -7.89
N GLY A 55 -5.88 -7.06 -6.59
CA GLY A 55 -6.31 -8.25 -5.86
C GLY A 55 -6.47 -7.95 -4.38
N ARG A 56 -7.00 -8.93 -3.63
CA ARG A 56 -7.16 -8.82 -2.17
C ARG A 56 -6.18 -9.71 -1.42
N MET A 57 -5.76 -9.27 -0.24
CA MET A 57 -5.02 -10.07 0.72
C MET A 57 -5.57 -9.87 2.14
N ASN A 58 -5.62 -10.93 2.94
CA ASN A 58 -5.77 -10.77 4.39
C ASN A 58 -4.39 -10.64 5.09
N LYS A 59 -4.40 -10.28 6.38
CA LYS A 59 -3.18 -10.10 7.18
C LYS A 59 -2.26 -11.33 7.20
N VAL A 60 -2.82 -12.54 7.14
CA VAL A 60 -2.04 -13.79 7.10
C VAL A 60 -1.29 -13.92 5.77
N GLN A 61 -1.95 -13.61 4.66
CA GLN A 61 -1.34 -13.58 3.33
C GLN A 61 -0.28 -12.47 3.25
N LEU A 62 -0.57 -11.28 3.79
CA LEU A 62 0.38 -10.16 3.84
C LEU A 62 1.66 -10.52 4.61
N ARG A 63 1.55 -11.10 5.82
CA ARG A 63 2.74 -11.58 6.56
C ARG A 63 3.57 -12.55 5.76
N LYS A 64 2.92 -13.49 5.05
CA LYS A 64 3.62 -14.48 4.23
C LYS A 64 4.30 -13.81 3.04
N PHE A 65 3.64 -12.84 2.42
CA PHE A 65 4.17 -12.02 1.34
C PHE A 65 5.42 -11.24 1.81
N LEU A 66 5.33 -10.47 2.89
CA LEU A 66 6.44 -9.71 3.47
C LEU A 66 7.63 -10.61 3.85
N ASN A 67 7.36 -11.77 4.46
CA ASN A 67 8.40 -12.76 4.77
C ASN A 67 9.14 -13.26 3.51
N LYS A 68 8.42 -13.45 2.40
CA LYS A 68 9.01 -13.86 1.13
C LYS A 68 9.81 -12.72 0.51
N ARG A 69 9.27 -11.49 0.53
CA ARG A 69 9.93 -10.29 0.00
C ARG A 69 11.24 -10.00 0.71
N ILE A 70 11.25 -9.97 2.05
CA ILE A 70 12.49 -9.77 2.83
C ILE A 70 13.56 -10.82 2.48
N LYS A 71 13.17 -12.09 2.33
CA LYS A 71 14.11 -13.16 1.93
C LYS A 71 14.64 -13.01 0.51
N LYS A 72 13.90 -12.35 -0.39
CA LYS A 72 14.32 -12.08 -1.77
C LYS A 72 15.28 -10.89 -1.83
N THR A 73 14.99 -9.84 -1.05
CA THR A 73 15.63 -8.53 -1.20
C THR A 73 16.82 -8.31 -0.26
N VAL A 74 16.83 -8.93 0.92
CA VAL A 74 17.86 -8.69 1.95
C VAL A 74 18.54 -10.00 2.34
N ARG A 75 19.87 -10.00 2.42
CA ARG A 75 20.60 -11.19 2.87
C ARG A 75 20.40 -11.39 4.39
N PRO A 76 20.22 -12.62 4.89
CA PRO A 76 20.06 -12.87 6.32
C PRO A 76 21.20 -12.29 7.18
N GLU A 77 22.41 -12.23 6.64
CA GLU A 77 23.59 -11.67 7.30
C GLU A 77 23.52 -10.15 7.47
N GLU A 78 22.90 -9.44 6.53
CA GLU A 78 22.71 -7.98 6.61
C GLU A 78 21.76 -7.62 7.73
N ILE A 79 20.57 -8.26 7.77
CA ILE A 79 19.60 -8.07 8.85
C ILE A 79 20.23 -8.33 10.22
N ARG A 80 21.07 -9.38 10.31
CA ARG A 80 21.77 -9.70 11.56
C ARG A 80 22.82 -8.65 11.93
N ALA A 81 23.54 -8.12 10.95
CA ALA A 81 24.54 -7.07 11.17
C ALA A 81 23.86 -5.78 11.66
N ASP A 82 22.75 -5.38 11.04
CA ASP A 82 21.97 -4.20 11.43
C ASP A 82 21.39 -4.36 12.83
N GLU A 83 20.77 -5.50 13.12
CA GLU A 83 20.24 -5.79 14.47
C GLU A 83 21.35 -5.74 15.53
N LEU A 84 22.51 -6.33 15.24
CA LEU A 84 23.65 -6.30 16.16
C LEU A 84 24.17 -4.87 16.36
N ALA A 85 24.27 -4.08 15.30
CA ALA A 85 24.68 -2.68 15.39
C ALA A 85 23.70 -1.88 16.27
N LEU A 86 22.39 -1.97 16.01
CA LEU A 86 21.35 -1.32 16.81
C LEU A 86 21.46 -1.70 18.30
N LYS A 87 21.69 -2.98 18.61
CA LYS A 87 21.90 -3.47 19.98
C LYS A 87 23.18 -2.94 20.61
N MET A 88 24.28 -2.91 19.87
CA MET A 88 25.58 -2.45 20.36
C MET A 88 25.62 -0.94 20.63
N PHE A 89 24.93 -0.15 19.80
CA PHE A 89 24.79 1.29 20.01
C PHE A 89 23.74 1.64 21.07
N GLY A 90 23.03 0.65 21.63
CA GLY A 90 22.01 0.86 22.65
C GLY A 90 20.73 1.51 22.13
N LEU A 91 20.50 1.46 20.81
CA LEU A 91 19.31 2.01 20.15
C LEU A 91 18.08 1.09 20.33
N VAL A 92 18.30 -0.21 20.57
CA VAL A 92 17.24 -1.19 20.81
C VAL A 92 17.62 -2.16 21.95
N PRO A 93 16.64 -2.82 22.61
CA PRO A 93 16.89 -3.85 23.62
C PRO A 93 17.72 -5.04 23.10
N GLN A 94 18.45 -5.72 24.00
CA GLN A 94 19.32 -6.85 23.61
C GLN A 94 18.54 -8.07 23.07
N ASP A 95 17.29 -8.24 23.49
CA ASP A 95 16.37 -9.28 23.03
C ASP A 95 15.50 -8.84 21.84
N PHE A 96 15.73 -7.65 21.28
CA PHE A 96 15.02 -7.15 20.10
C PHE A 96 15.20 -8.07 18.89
N ASP A 97 14.12 -8.34 18.15
CA ASP A 97 14.13 -9.07 16.88
C ASP A 97 13.75 -8.09 15.77
N LEU A 98 14.75 -7.63 15.01
CA LEU A 98 14.57 -6.61 13.99
C LEU A 98 13.63 -7.09 12.91
N LYS A 99 13.87 -8.29 12.38
CA LYS A 99 13.08 -8.85 11.28
C LYS A 99 11.61 -9.02 11.65
N LYS A 100 11.35 -9.61 12.82
CA LYS A 100 9.99 -9.82 13.30
C LYS A 100 9.28 -8.49 13.49
N THR A 101 9.93 -7.53 14.14
CA THR A 101 9.36 -6.21 14.40
C THR A 101 9.04 -5.47 13.10
N THR A 102 9.94 -5.47 12.12
CA THR A 102 9.68 -4.89 10.79
C THR A 102 8.47 -5.52 10.12
N ILE A 103 8.33 -6.85 10.14
CA ILE A 103 7.17 -7.52 9.54
C ILE A 103 5.89 -7.19 10.30
N ASP A 104 5.93 -7.20 11.64
CA ASP A 104 4.78 -6.87 12.47
C ASP A 104 4.30 -5.44 12.18
N LEU A 105 5.22 -4.47 12.10
CA LEU A 105 4.95 -3.07 11.82
C LEU A 105 4.34 -2.86 10.43
N LEU A 106 4.98 -3.38 9.38
CA LEU A 106 4.48 -3.26 8.01
C LEU A 106 3.12 -3.96 7.83
N THR A 107 2.85 -5.03 8.59
CA THR A 107 1.54 -5.71 8.57
C THR A 107 0.45 -4.86 9.24
N GLU A 108 0.81 -4.10 10.28
CA GLU A 108 -0.13 -3.29 11.05
C GLU A 108 -0.60 -2.06 10.26
N GLN A 109 0.31 -1.39 9.55
CA GLN A 109 0.02 -0.13 8.86
C GLN A 109 -0.58 -0.31 7.45
N ALA A 110 -0.47 -1.50 6.86
CA ALA A 110 -0.88 -1.70 5.47
C ALA A 110 -2.40 -1.72 5.30
N ALA A 111 -2.93 -0.79 4.50
CA ALA A 111 -4.31 -0.79 4.01
C ALA A 111 -4.40 -1.21 2.52
N ALA A 112 -3.43 -0.77 1.71
CA ALA A 112 -3.20 -1.17 0.34
C ALA A 112 -1.71 -0.98 0.01
N PHE A 113 -1.22 -1.65 -1.03
CA PHE A 113 0.14 -1.41 -1.58
C PHE A 113 0.22 -1.85 -3.04
N TYR A 114 1.00 -1.16 -3.86
CA TYR A 114 1.37 -1.60 -5.20
C TYR A 114 2.65 -2.43 -5.16
N ASP A 115 2.63 -3.60 -5.80
CA ASP A 115 3.81 -4.45 -5.92
C ASP A 115 4.48 -4.30 -7.29
N TYR A 116 5.75 -3.92 -7.31
CA TYR A 116 6.53 -3.74 -8.54
C TYR A 116 6.83 -5.07 -9.25
N ASP A 117 7.04 -6.16 -8.50
CA ASP A 117 7.37 -7.47 -9.08
C ASP A 117 6.15 -8.10 -9.79
N GLU A 118 4.99 -8.08 -9.13
CA GLU A 118 3.74 -8.62 -9.67
C GLU A 118 2.96 -7.61 -10.53
N LYS A 119 3.42 -6.34 -10.58
CA LYS A 119 2.77 -5.20 -11.25
C LYS A 119 1.28 -5.11 -10.90
N LYS A 120 0.99 -5.20 -9.60
CA LYS A 120 -0.36 -5.42 -9.08
C LYS A 120 -0.61 -4.66 -7.80
N LEU A 121 -1.78 -4.01 -7.73
CA LEU A 121 -2.30 -3.40 -6.51
C LEU A 121 -2.91 -4.47 -5.59
N PHE A 122 -2.53 -4.47 -4.32
CA PHE A 122 -3.15 -5.32 -3.31
C PHE A 122 -3.94 -4.50 -2.30
N LEU A 123 -5.18 -4.92 -2.07
CA LEU A 123 -6.09 -4.32 -1.08
C LEU A 123 -6.27 -5.27 0.11
N LEU A 124 -6.18 -4.76 1.32
CA LEU A 124 -6.39 -5.60 2.50
C LEU A 124 -7.88 -5.90 2.70
N GLU A 125 -8.25 -7.14 3.02
CA GLU A 125 -9.68 -7.54 3.13
C GLU A 125 -10.44 -6.82 4.25
N GLU A 126 -9.73 -6.47 5.32
CA GLU A 126 -10.27 -5.79 6.51
C GLU A 126 -10.28 -4.26 6.38
N SER A 127 -9.75 -3.68 5.28
CA SER A 127 -9.87 -2.24 5.07
C SER A 127 -11.33 -1.88 4.79
N SER A 128 -11.76 -0.76 5.35
CA SER A 128 -13.11 -0.20 5.19
C SER A 128 -13.48 -0.14 3.70
N PRO A 129 -14.78 -0.22 3.32
CA PRO A 129 -15.21 -0.02 1.92
C PRO A 129 -14.71 1.30 1.31
N GLU A 130 -14.45 2.28 2.16
CA GLU A 130 -13.55 3.40 1.90
C GLU A 130 -12.11 2.92 2.21
N VAL A 131 -11.47 2.20 1.29
CA VAL A 131 -10.01 2.32 1.23
C VAL A 131 -9.81 3.80 0.97
N GLU A 132 -9.20 4.52 1.91
CA GLU A 132 -9.09 5.97 1.85
C GLU A 132 -8.62 6.34 0.44
N SER A 133 -9.45 7.11 -0.29
CA SER A 133 -9.15 7.43 -1.69
C SER A 133 -7.76 8.04 -1.84
N THR A 134 -7.27 8.64 -0.77
CA THR A 134 -5.92 9.12 -0.50
C THR A 134 -4.87 8.00 -0.63
N THR A 135 -4.97 6.91 0.14
CA THR A 135 -4.06 5.75 0.03
C THR A 135 -4.11 5.14 -1.37
N LEU A 136 -5.30 5.00 -1.95
CA LEU A 136 -5.40 4.49 -3.33
C LEU A 136 -4.73 5.42 -4.34
N ALA A 137 -4.88 6.74 -4.19
CA ALA A 137 -4.21 7.71 -5.06
C ALA A 137 -2.68 7.62 -4.95
N HIS A 138 -2.14 7.38 -3.76
CA HIS A 138 -0.71 7.12 -3.56
C HIS A 138 -0.26 5.87 -4.32
N GLU A 139 -0.89 4.72 -4.05
CA GLU A 139 -0.48 3.45 -4.65
C GLU A 139 -0.72 3.39 -6.17
N LEU A 140 -1.78 4.03 -6.66
CA LEU A 140 -2.05 4.13 -8.10
C LEU A 140 -1.12 5.10 -8.80
N SER A 141 -0.53 6.07 -8.08
CA SER A 141 0.55 6.90 -8.62
C SER A 141 1.79 6.07 -8.91
N HIS A 142 2.15 5.16 -8.00
CA HIS A 142 3.22 4.17 -8.23
C HIS A 142 2.91 3.28 -9.42
N ALA A 143 1.69 2.75 -9.50
CA ALA A 143 1.26 1.91 -10.61
C ALA A 143 1.36 2.64 -11.96
N LEU A 144 0.92 3.90 -12.03
CA LEU A 144 0.96 4.70 -13.26
C LEU A 144 2.40 5.06 -13.67
N ALA A 145 3.25 5.38 -12.70
CA ALA A 145 4.67 5.66 -12.94
C ALA A 145 5.43 4.41 -13.42
N ASP A 146 5.15 3.23 -12.87
CA ASP A 146 5.79 1.96 -13.28
C ASP A 146 5.51 1.59 -14.74
N GLN A 147 4.36 1.98 -15.29
CA GLN A 147 4.05 1.80 -16.72
C GLN A 147 5.00 2.59 -17.64
N HIS A 148 5.70 3.60 -17.12
CA HIS A 148 6.55 4.51 -17.88
C HIS A 148 8.03 4.36 -17.58
N PHE A 149 8.40 4.03 -16.34
CA PHE A 149 9.78 4.18 -15.86
C PHE A 149 10.44 2.91 -15.31
N ASP A 150 9.76 1.76 -15.29
CA ASP A 150 10.30 0.50 -14.74
C ASP A 150 10.85 0.70 -13.31
N LEU A 151 9.93 0.85 -12.36
CA LEU A 151 10.26 1.21 -10.98
C LEU A 151 10.93 0.07 -10.22
N GLU A 152 10.69 -1.20 -10.59
CA GLU A 152 11.45 -2.34 -10.05
C GLU A 152 12.94 -2.13 -10.29
N LYS A 153 13.32 -1.85 -11.55
CA LYS A 153 14.71 -1.58 -11.89
C LYS A 153 15.24 -0.31 -11.23
N PHE A 154 14.44 0.76 -11.22
CA PHE A 154 14.89 2.04 -10.68
C PHE A 154 15.16 1.98 -9.16
N VAL A 155 14.27 1.37 -8.38
CA VAL A 155 14.34 1.39 -6.91
C VAL A 155 15.04 0.15 -6.33
N GLN A 156 14.85 -1.04 -6.92
CA GLN A 156 15.38 -2.28 -6.34
C GLN A 156 16.74 -2.70 -6.91
N GLU A 157 16.98 -2.49 -8.20
CA GLU A 157 18.19 -2.98 -8.88
C GLU A 157 19.20 -1.88 -9.24
N GLY A 158 18.75 -0.62 -9.27
CA GLY A 158 19.53 0.54 -9.68
C GLY A 158 20.55 1.01 -8.66
N PRO A 159 20.19 1.17 -7.37
CA PRO A 159 21.10 1.74 -6.38
C PRO A 159 22.32 0.86 -6.06
N SER A 160 23.49 1.49 -5.98
CA SER A 160 24.76 0.85 -5.63
C SER A 160 25.13 0.98 -4.14
N ASN A 161 24.46 1.88 -3.43
CA ASN A 161 24.67 2.19 -2.01
C ASN A 161 23.41 2.84 -1.39
N ASP A 162 23.42 3.04 -0.08
CA ASP A 162 22.25 3.53 0.67
C ASP A 162 21.87 4.98 0.35
N ASP A 163 22.82 5.87 0.06
CA ASP A 163 22.52 7.25 -0.31
C ASP A 163 21.81 7.32 -1.68
N GLU A 164 22.26 6.50 -2.63
CA GLU A 164 21.61 6.37 -3.94
C GLU A 164 20.21 5.73 -3.82
N ASN A 165 20.08 4.73 -2.95
CA ASN A 165 18.78 4.09 -2.68
C ASN A 165 17.80 5.10 -2.08
N LEU A 166 18.26 5.87 -1.08
CA LEU A 166 17.48 6.92 -0.46
C LEU A 166 17.05 7.98 -1.48
N ALA A 167 17.95 8.41 -2.36
CA ALA A 167 17.63 9.38 -3.41
C ALA A 167 16.58 8.85 -4.39
N HIS A 168 16.69 7.60 -4.84
CA HIS A 168 15.72 6.98 -5.74
C HIS A 168 14.35 6.82 -5.07
N THR A 169 14.32 6.33 -3.84
CA THR A 169 13.10 6.19 -3.04
C THR A 169 12.44 7.53 -2.80
N ALA A 170 13.20 8.57 -2.47
CA ALA A 170 12.67 9.92 -2.25
C ALA A 170 11.98 10.50 -3.50
N VAL A 171 12.49 10.22 -4.70
CA VAL A 171 11.85 10.65 -5.96
C VAL A 171 10.52 9.92 -6.16
N VAL A 172 10.51 8.60 -6.00
CA VAL A 172 9.33 7.76 -6.25
C VAL A 172 8.22 8.05 -5.23
N GLU A 173 8.53 8.00 -3.93
CA GLU A 173 7.55 8.31 -2.88
C GLU A 173 7.14 9.78 -2.88
N GLY A 174 8.08 10.69 -3.15
CA GLY A 174 7.78 12.13 -3.26
C GLY A 174 6.79 12.43 -4.38
N GLN A 175 6.94 11.79 -5.55
CA GLN A 175 5.99 11.93 -6.65
C GLN A 175 4.60 11.40 -6.27
N ALA A 176 4.53 10.22 -5.64
CA ALA A 176 3.27 9.62 -5.21
C ALA A 176 2.55 10.50 -4.17
N CYS A 177 3.26 11.01 -3.17
CA CYS A 177 2.73 11.95 -2.18
C CYS A 177 2.23 13.24 -2.84
N TRP A 178 2.98 13.80 -3.79
CA TRP A 178 2.57 15.01 -4.50
C TRP A 178 1.28 14.78 -5.29
N LEU A 179 1.19 13.67 -6.02
CA LEU A 179 0.02 13.32 -6.82
C LEU A 179 -1.20 13.00 -5.97
N MET A 180 -1.00 12.35 -4.81
CA MET A 180 -2.04 12.12 -3.82
C MET A 180 -2.68 13.43 -3.37
N ILE A 181 -1.89 14.43 -2.96
CA ILE A 181 -2.42 15.74 -2.54
C ILE A 181 -3.08 16.44 -3.73
N ALA A 182 -2.46 16.42 -4.91
CA ALA A 182 -3.01 17.03 -6.12
C ALA A 182 -4.37 16.42 -6.49
N TYR A 183 -4.52 15.10 -6.32
CA TYR A 183 -5.78 14.39 -6.49
C TYR A 183 -6.83 14.87 -5.48
N GLU A 184 -6.50 14.95 -4.19
CA GLU A 184 -7.42 15.46 -3.17
C GLU A 184 -7.91 16.88 -3.47
N LEU A 185 -7.01 17.77 -3.90
CA LEU A 185 -7.35 19.12 -4.32
C LEU A 185 -8.33 19.11 -5.51
N LYS A 186 -8.07 18.27 -6.53
CA LYS A 186 -8.97 18.11 -7.67
C LYS A 186 -10.35 17.62 -7.24
N GLN A 187 -10.41 16.65 -6.33
CA GLN A 187 -11.67 16.12 -5.78
C GLN A 187 -12.43 17.18 -4.96
N ALA A 188 -11.72 18.09 -4.30
CA ALA A 188 -12.29 19.24 -3.61
C ALA A 188 -12.69 20.41 -4.55
N GLY A 189 -12.54 20.25 -5.87
CA GLY A 189 -12.84 21.30 -6.86
C GLY A 189 -11.81 22.43 -6.92
N GLN A 190 -10.62 22.22 -6.37
CA GLN A 190 -9.51 23.17 -6.38
C GLN A 190 -8.54 22.87 -7.55
N GLN A 191 -7.61 23.78 -7.80
CA GLN A 191 -6.51 23.53 -8.74
C GLN A 191 -5.60 22.43 -8.18
N PRO A 192 -5.21 21.42 -8.98
CA PRO A 192 -4.41 20.28 -8.54
C PRO A 192 -2.92 20.64 -8.45
N VAL A 193 -2.59 21.71 -7.73
CA VAL A 193 -1.23 22.21 -7.53
C VAL A 193 -1.01 22.38 -6.03
N PRO A 194 -0.41 21.37 -5.36
CA PRO A 194 -0.06 21.45 -3.95
C PRO A 194 0.84 22.67 -3.65
N THR A 195 0.55 23.38 -2.58
CA THR A 195 1.41 24.46 -2.08
C THR A 195 2.54 23.89 -1.21
N PRO A 196 3.65 24.63 -0.99
CA PRO A 196 4.69 24.20 -0.06
C PRO A 196 4.17 23.90 1.35
N GLU A 197 3.19 24.66 1.85
CA GLU A 197 2.58 24.44 3.16
C GLU A 197 1.82 23.10 3.21
N MET A 198 1.11 22.74 2.14
CA MET A 198 0.43 21.44 2.04
C MET A 198 1.43 20.29 1.99
N LEU A 199 2.53 20.44 1.24
CA LEU A 199 3.58 19.44 1.17
C LEU A 199 4.26 19.24 2.55
N ASN A 200 4.53 20.32 3.28
CA ASN A 200 5.08 20.25 4.63
C ASN A 200 4.10 19.58 5.60
N SER A 201 2.79 19.77 5.44
CA SER A 201 1.79 19.14 6.31
C SER A 201 1.74 17.62 6.21
N VAL A 202 2.16 17.03 5.07
CA VAL A 202 2.27 15.57 4.93
C VAL A 202 3.47 15.02 5.70
N VAL A 203 4.55 15.80 5.77
CA VAL A 203 5.71 15.46 6.61
C VAL A 203 5.28 15.47 8.08
N ASP A 204 4.57 16.52 8.51
CA ASP A 204 4.12 16.70 9.90
C ASP A 204 3.02 15.70 10.31
N SER A 205 2.15 15.28 9.40
CA SER A 205 1.06 14.33 9.69
C SER A 205 1.53 12.89 9.89
N SER A 206 2.66 12.52 9.26
CA SER A 206 3.29 11.21 9.46
C SER A 206 3.72 10.97 10.91
N GLU A 207 4.10 12.02 11.64
CA GLU A 207 4.47 11.95 13.07
C GLU A 207 3.22 11.86 13.99
N ALA A 208 2.12 12.50 13.61
CA ALA A 208 0.89 12.53 14.43
C ALA A 208 0.09 11.21 14.39
N SER A 209 0.21 10.43 13.31
CA SER A 209 -0.49 9.16 13.11
C SER A 209 0.05 7.99 13.95
N MET A 210 1.20 8.17 14.62
CA MET A 210 1.85 7.12 15.42
C MET A 210 1.01 6.62 16.61
N ALA A 211 0.01 7.39 17.06
CA ALA A 211 -0.82 7.07 18.23
C ALA A 211 -1.79 5.88 18.02
N ASP A 212 -2.16 5.60 16.77
CA ASP A 212 -3.19 4.60 16.41
C ASP A 212 -2.61 3.20 16.15
N TYR A 213 -1.29 3.06 16.16
CA TYR A 213 -0.56 1.85 15.76
C TYR A 213 0.20 1.25 16.95
N PRO A 214 -0.35 0.23 17.65
CA PRO A 214 0.26 -0.31 18.86
C PRO A 214 1.63 -0.98 18.64
N VAL A 215 1.91 -1.59 17.49
CA VAL A 215 3.26 -2.09 17.16
C VAL A 215 4.23 -0.93 16.96
N LEU A 216 3.84 0.11 16.22
CA LEU A 216 4.68 1.31 16.07
C LEU A 216 4.94 1.98 17.42
N LYS A 217 3.91 2.16 18.24
CA LYS A 217 4.02 2.78 19.58
C LYS A 217 4.90 1.99 20.55
N SER A 218 4.98 0.68 20.39
CA SER A 218 5.82 -0.19 21.22
C SER A 218 7.19 -0.43 20.61
N SER A 219 7.46 0.12 19.42
CA SER A 219 8.77 0.05 18.80
C SER A 219 9.77 0.91 19.59
N PRO A 220 11.01 0.44 19.78
CA PRO A 220 12.01 1.12 20.60
C PRO A 220 12.55 2.43 20.01
N LEU A 221 12.11 2.82 18.81
CA LEU A 221 12.41 4.06 18.10
C LEU A 221 11.10 4.69 17.65
#